data_AF-A0A8T4NLG2-F1
#
_entry.id   AF-A0A8T4NLG2-F1
#
_cell.length_a   1.000
_cell.length_b   1.000
_cell.length_c   1.000
_cell.angle_alpha   90.00
_cell.angle_beta   90.00
_cell.angle_gamma   90.00
#
_symmetry.space_group_name_H-M   'P 1'
#
loop_
_entity.id
_entity.type
_entity.pdbx_description
1 polymer ?
#
loop_
_entity_poly.entity_id
_entity_poly.type
_entity_poly.pdbx_seq_one_letter_code
_entity_poly.pdbx_strand_id
1 'polypeptide(L)' 'MENSTCPKCKGTGKVKGKDGTIHTCWDCLASGKLDQHSEKVKDSGVKI' A
#
# COMPACT_ATOMS: atom_id res chain seq x y z
N MET A 1 -11.79 -16.21 6.58
CA MET A 1 -11.38 -14.94 7.22
C MET A 1 -11.79 -13.80 6.31
N GLU A 2 -12.62 -12.90 6.81
CA GLU A 2 -13.06 -11.69 6.10
C GLU A 2 -11.85 -10.92 5.55
N ASN A 3 -11.94 -10.57 4.26
CA ASN A 3 -10.96 -9.81 3.52
C ASN A 3 -10.86 -8.41 4.16
N SER A 4 -10.08 -8.30 5.24
CA SER A 4 -9.85 -7.07 5.99
C SER A 4 -8.90 -6.16 5.21
N THR A 5 -9.32 -5.82 4.00
CA THR A 5 -8.61 -4.91 3.11
C THR A 5 -8.55 -3.56 3.82
N CYS A 6 -7.35 -3.10 4.20
CA CYS A 6 -7.18 -1.87 4.97
C CYS A 6 -7.99 -0.72 4.33
N PRO A 7 -8.90 -0.05 5.05
CA PRO A 7 -9.82 0.93 4.44
C PRO A 7 -9.08 2.14 3.86
N LYS A 8 -7.86 2.44 4.35
CA LYS A 8 -7.03 3.55 3.88
C LYS A 8 -6.35 3.25 2.54
N CYS A 9 -5.76 2.07 2.39
CA CYS A 9 -5.02 1.70 1.18
C CYS A 9 -5.76 0.73 0.26
N LYS A 10 -6.93 0.23 0.67
CA LYS A 10 -7.70 -0.80 -0.02
C LYS A 10 -6.86 -2.01 -0.43
N GLY A 11 -5.87 -2.37 0.41
CA GLY A 11 -5.01 -3.56 0.19
C GLY A 11 -3.87 -3.35 -0.78
N THR A 12 -3.68 -2.13 -1.29
CA THR A 12 -2.55 -1.77 -2.16
C THR A 12 -1.26 -1.55 -1.37
N GLY A 13 -1.36 -1.29 -0.06
CA GLY A 13 -0.24 -0.89 0.78
C GLY A 13 0.24 0.55 0.55
N LYS A 14 -0.43 1.31 -0.31
CA LYS A 14 -0.07 2.69 -0.65
C LYS A 14 -1.28 3.60 -0.44
N VAL A 15 -1.04 4.83 -0.02
CA VAL A 15 -2.04 5.88 0.13
C VAL A 15 -1.61 7.07 -0.70
N LYS A 16 -2.55 7.67 -1.45
CA LYS A 16 -2.30 8.88 -2.22
C LYS A 16 -2.65 10.09 -1.35
N GLY A 17 -1.65 10.93 -1.08
CA GLY A 17 -1.80 12.22 -0.42
C GLY A 17 -2.58 13.21 -1.30
N LYS A 18 -3.07 14.29 -0.68
CA LYS A 18 -3.85 15.33 -1.36
C LYS A 18 -3.04 16.05 -2.44
N ASP A 19 -1.74 16.17 -2.23
CA ASP A 19 -0.75 16.77 -3.12
C ASP A 19 -0.37 15.84 -4.30
N GLY A 20 -1.00 14.67 -4.40
CA GLY A 20 -0.73 13.67 -5.44
C GLY A 20 0.41 12.71 -5.11
N THR A 21 1.16 12.97 -4.04
CA THR A 21 2.27 12.12 -3.59
C THR A 21 1.76 10.75 -3.11
N ILE A 22 2.43 9.68 -3.53
CA ILE A 22 2.13 8.32 -3.07
C ILE A 22 3.03 8.00 -1.87
N HIS A 23 2.42 7.62 -0.75
CA HIS A 23 3.11 7.19 0.47
C HIS A 23 2.72 5.77 0.85
N THR A 24 3.57 5.13 1.64
CA THR A 24 3.27 3.83 2.26
C THR A 24 2.10 3.97 3.24
N CYS A 25 1.18 3.00 3.23
CA CYS A 25 0.09 2.98 4.19
C CYS A 25 0.63 2.71 5.60
N TRP A 26 0.61 3.74 6.46
CA TRP A 26 1.15 3.64 7.80
C TRP A 26 0.45 2.56 8.63
N ASP A 27 -0.89 2.46 8.60
CA ASP A 27 -1.60 1.43 9.37
C ASP A 27 -1.23 0.00 8.98
N CYS A 28 -1.03 -0.25 7.67
CA CYS A 28 -0.58 -1.57 7.21
C CYS A 28 0.87 -1.83 7.62
N LEU A 29 1.71 -0.80 7.57
CA LEU A 29 3.10 -0.86 8.00
C LEU A 29 3.20 -1.15 9.51
N ALA A 30 2.47 -0.40 10.34
CA ALA A 30 2.36 -0.59 11.79
C ALA A 30 1.96 -2.01 12.16
N SER A 31 0.99 -2.54 11.42
CA SER A 31 0.39 -3.85 11.71
C SER A 31 1.25 -5.01 11.20
N GLY A 32 2.40 -4.75 10.57
CA GLY A 32 3.24 -5.78 9.94
C GLY A 32 2.55 -6.50 8.77
N LYS A 33 1.44 -5.96 8.25
CA LYS A 33 0.68 -6.52 7.12
C LYS A 33 1.22 -6.08 5.77
N LEU A 34 2.22 -5.19 5.77
CA LEU A 34 2.79 -4.62 4.57
C LEU A 34 4.12 -5.31 4.25
N ASP A 35 4.13 -6.07 3.17
CA ASP A 35 5.34 -6.72 2.71
C ASP A 35 6.21 -5.72 1.92
N GLN A 36 7.04 -4.96 2.65
CA GLN A 36 7.93 -3.93 2.07
C GLN A 36 9.12 -4.52 1.29
N HIS A 37 9.42 -5.80 1.51
CA HIS A 37 10.57 -6.49 0.93
C HIS A 37 10.15 -7.51 -0.14
N SER A 38 8.90 -7.49 -0.59
CA SER A 38 8.46 -8.31 -1.70
C SER A 38 9.25 -7.93 -2.94
N GLU A 39 10.14 -8.83 -3.37
CA GLU A 39 10.91 -8.74 -4.61
C GLU A 39 10.00 -8.55 -5.84
N LYS A 40 8.75 -9.02 -5.71
CA LYS A 40 7.66 -8.77 -6.65
C LYS A 40 7.04 -7.39 -6.38
N VAL A 41 7.67 -6.35 -6.93
CA VAL A 41 7.03 -5.03 -7.03
C VAL A 41 5.74 -5.21 -7.85
N LYS A 42 4.58 -5.03 -7.22
CA LYS A 42 3.30 -5.04 -7.95
C LYS A 42 3.35 -3.93 -8.99
N ASP A 43 3.20 -4.31 -10.26
CA ASP A 43 3.22 -3.41 -11.42
C ASP A 43 2.34 -2.19 -11.11
N SER A 44 3.00 -1.05 -10.89
CA SER A 44 2.32 0.14 -10.39
C SER A 44 1.77 1.00 -11.52
N GLY A 45 1.86 0.55 -12.79
CA GLY A 45 1.49 1.33 -13.97
C GLY A 45 2.26 2.66 -14.12
N VAL A 46 3.29 2.87 -13.29
CA VAL A 46 4.13 4.07 -13.32
C VAL A 46 5.15 3.86 -14.43
N LYS A 47 4.91 4.49 -15.58
CA LYS A 47 5.90 4.64 -16.64
C LYS A 47 6.90 5.71 -16.19
N ILE A 48 8.16 5.32 -16.03
CA ILE A 48 9.30 6.25 -15.93
C ILE A 48 9.57 6.80 -17.33
#